data_AF-A0A257S2J1-F1
#
_entry.id   AF-A0A257S2J1-F1
#
_cell.length_a   1.000
_cell.length_b   1.000
_cell.length_c   1.000
_cell.angle_alpha   90.00
_cell.angle_beta   90.00
_cell.angle_gamma   90.00
#
_symmetry.space_group_name_H-M   'P 1'
#
loop_
_entity.id
_entity.type
_entity.pdbx_description
1 polymer ?
#
loop_
_entity_poly.entity_id
_entity_poly.type
_entity_poly.pdbx_seq_one_letter_code
_entity_poly.pdbx_strand_id
1 'polypeptide(L)'
;PAFSAVHQRFAVDAHGLPGLYDQPLIGWVTGIDLGDLGKVKPVVVNGMTGETLEDKAVVMHVALKPDIFAEADIVNLFTQGDGPDLVFPTTGFSASTCVVDGAERNFAEWLRETGAGTELPLVANYNGAMINVAFQGVHENKVDFYAPVVAGRIYRLAASVGDYPSAYGTYCNSLHDAGGATALSCNCILNYLYASLEGRTTGSFTGPVTFGEIAYILLNQTLVRLDLLSGNLAAAAD
;
A
#
# COMPACT_ATOMS: atom_id res chain seq x y z
N PRO A 1 9.33 -6.55 -8.97
CA PRO A 1 8.64 -5.83 -10.07
C PRO A 1 7.14 -6.13 -10.09
N ALA A 2 6.29 -5.17 -10.47
CA ALA A 2 4.85 -5.35 -10.43
C ALA A 2 4.39 -6.54 -11.27
N PHE A 3 3.36 -7.23 -10.78
CA PHE A 3 2.74 -8.41 -11.39
C PHE A 3 3.63 -9.66 -11.58
N SER A 4 4.90 -9.61 -11.16
CA SER A 4 5.79 -10.78 -11.15
C SER A 4 5.44 -11.79 -10.05
N ALA A 5 5.92 -13.03 -10.19
CA ALA A 5 5.73 -14.07 -9.17
C ALA A 5 6.36 -13.70 -7.81
N VAL A 6 7.50 -13.02 -7.80
CA VAL A 6 8.14 -12.56 -6.55
C VAL A 6 7.29 -11.51 -5.84
N HIS A 7 6.65 -10.60 -6.59
CA HIS A 7 5.73 -9.61 -6.04
C HIS A 7 4.48 -10.27 -5.43
N GLN A 8 3.85 -11.17 -6.18
CA GLN A 8 2.66 -11.89 -5.70
C GLN A 8 2.96 -12.72 -4.45
N ARG A 9 4.09 -13.43 -4.47
CA ARG A 9 4.52 -14.24 -3.33
C ARG A 9 4.79 -13.39 -2.09
N PHE A 10 5.51 -12.28 -2.25
CA PHE A 10 5.75 -11.36 -1.13
C PHE A 10 4.43 -10.83 -0.56
N ALA A 11 3.49 -10.40 -1.40
CA ALA A 11 2.20 -9.86 -0.95
C ALA A 11 1.36 -10.86 -0.15
N VAL A 12 1.42 -12.15 -0.49
CA VAL A 12 0.65 -13.21 0.19
C VAL A 12 1.39 -13.72 1.42
N ASP A 13 2.68 -14.01 1.29
CA ASP A 13 3.45 -14.74 2.31
C ASP A 13 3.99 -13.81 3.41
N ALA A 14 4.22 -12.51 3.13
CA ALA A 14 4.96 -11.61 4.02
C ALA A 14 4.40 -11.59 5.45
N HIS A 15 3.08 -11.51 5.60
CA HIS A 15 2.39 -11.47 6.90
C HIS A 15 2.73 -12.66 7.82
N GLY A 16 3.13 -13.80 7.26
CA GLY A 16 3.48 -15.01 7.99
C GLY A 16 4.99 -15.22 8.19
N LEU A 17 5.83 -14.32 7.69
CA LEU A 17 7.29 -14.48 7.78
C LEU A 17 7.77 -14.27 9.23
N PRO A 18 8.52 -15.23 9.80
CA PRO A 18 9.12 -15.05 11.12
C PRO A 18 10.02 -13.82 11.16
N GLY A 19 9.87 -13.01 12.19
CA GLY A 19 10.69 -11.82 12.41
C GLY A 19 10.46 -10.67 11.43
N LEU A 20 9.34 -10.67 10.68
CA LEU A 20 9.02 -9.58 9.73
C LEU A 20 9.10 -8.19 10.38
N TYR A 21 8.68 -8.10 11.64
CA TYR A 21 8.61 -6.84 12.39
C TYR A 21 9.83 -6.63 13.32
N ASP A 22 10.85 -7.48 13.25
CA ASP A 22 12.04 -7.37 14.11
C ASP A 22 12.95 -6.22 13.66
N GLN A 23 12.88 -5.84 12.38
CA GLN A 23 13.65 -4.75 11.79
C GLN A 23 12.77 -3.97 10.80
N PRO A 24 12.92 -2.63 10.72
CA PRO A 24 12.21 -1.82 9.74
C PRO A 24 12.50 -2.30 8.31
N LEU A 25 11.45 -2.68 7.59
CA LEU A 25 11.50 -3.01 6.17
C LEU A 25 10.71 -1.98 5.39
N ILE A 26 11.38 -1.29 4.46
CA ILE A 26 10.77 -0.32 3.58
C ILE A 26 11.19 -0.54 2.13
N GLY A 27 10.30 -0.22 1.19
CA GLY A 27 10.60 -0.32 -0.23
C GLY A 27 9.40 0.02 -1.10
N TRP A 28 9.48 -0.39 -2.36
CA TRP A 28 8.41 -0.22 -3.32
C TRP A 28 8.44 -1.31 -4.39
N VAL A 29 7.32 -1.47 -5.06
CA VAL A 29 7.17 -2.33 -6.22
C VAL A 29 7.47 -1.51 -7.47
N THR A 30 8.52 -1.90 -8.20
CA THR A 30 8.86 -1.23 -9.46
C THR A 30 7.74 -1.38 -10.47
N GLY A 31 7.45 -0.29 -11.18
CA GLY A 31 6.41 -0.18 -12.19
C GLY A 31 6.97 0.18 -13.55
N ILE A 32 6.08 0.69 -14.39
CA ILE A 32 6.33 1.25 -15.72
C ILE A 32 5.48 2.51 -15.88
N ASP A 33 5.67 3.24 -16.97
CA ASP A 33 4.71 4.27 -17.35
C ASP A 33 3.32 3.66 -17.56
N LEU A 34 2.28 4.36 -17.11
CA LEU A 34 0.89 3.88 -17.21
C LEU A 34 0.44 3.73 -18.67
N GLY A 35 0.95 4.57 -19.58
CA GLY A 35 0.70 4.46 -21.02
C GLY A 35 1.29 3.18 -21.65
N ASP A 36 2.22 2.53 -20.96
CA ASP A 36 2.87 1.29 -21.40
C ASP A 36 2.32 0.03 -20.71
N LEU A 37 1.25 0.16 -19.93
CA LEU A 37 0.63 -0.97 -19.24
C LEU A 37 0.21 -2.06 -20.24
N GLY A 38 0.66 -3.30 -19.98
CA GLY A 38 0.44 -4.44 -20.86
C GLY A 38 1.34 -4.49 -22.10
N LYS A 39 2.18 -3.47 -22.33
CA LYS A 39 3.15 -3.42 -23.43
C LYS A 39 4.56 -3.73 -22.97
N VAL A 40 4.93 -3.20 -21.81
CA VAL A 40 6.27 -3.35 -21.20
C VAL A 40 6.13 -4.05 -19.85
N LYS A 41 7.16 -4.80 -19.46
CA LYS A 41 7.24 -5.40 -18.14
C LYS A 41 8.06 -4.52 -17.19
N PRO A 42 7.59 -4.31 -15.96
CA PRO A 42 8.41 -3.71 -14.91
C PRO A 42 9.64 -4.58 -14.62
N VAL A 43 10.74 -3.92 -14.27
CA VAL A 43 12.01 -4.57 -13.97
C VAL A 43 12.61 -4.02 -12.68
N VAL A 44 13.56 -4.74 -12.11
CA VAL A 44 14.56 -4.19 -11.19
C VAL A 44 15.93 -4.25 -11.85
N VAL A 45 16.82 -3.35 -11.48
CA VAL A 45 18.20 -3.33 -12.00
C VAL A 45 19.15 -3.58 -10.84
N ASN A 46 20.04 -4.56 -11.00
CA ASN A 46 21.14 -4.77 -10.07
C ASN A 46 22.17 -3.66 -10.25
N GLY A 47 22.26 -2.74 -9.28
CA GLY A 47 23.17 -1.59 -9.36
C GLY A 47 24.65 -1.95 -9.41
N MET A 48 25.06 -3.18 -9.05
CA MET A 48 26.45 -3.62 -9.10
C MET A 48 26.84 -4.17 -10.46
N THR A 49 25.94 -4.91 -11.12
CA THR A 49 26.23 -5.61 -12.38
C THR A 49 25.59 -4.94 -13.60
N GLY A 50 24.60 -4.07 -13.41
CA GLY A 50 23.75 -3.52 -14.47
C GLY A 50 22.70 -4.50 -15.00
N GLU A 51 22.58 -5.68 -14.41
CA GLU A 51 21.64 -6.72 -14.86
C GLU A 51 20.19 -6.29 -14.61
N THR A 52 19.34 -6.46 -15.62
CA THR A 52 17.90 -6.17 -15.56
C THR A 52 17.12 -7.47 -15.34
N LEU A 53 16.28 -7.49 -14.31
CA LEU A 53 15.57 -8.69 -13.85
C LEU A 53 14.06 -8.43 -13.76
N GLU A 54 13.27 -9.34 -14.32
CA GLU A 54 11.79 -9.26 -14.35
C GLU A 54 11.10 -10.01 -13.19
N ASP A 55 11.83 -10.90 -12.50
CA ASP A 55 11.27 -11.86 -11.55
C ASP A 55 12.00 -11.89 -10.19
N LYS A 56 12.89 -10.92 -9.94
CA LYS A 56 13.67 -10.81 -8.69
C LYS A 56 13.35 -9.53 -7.93
N ALA A 57 13.70 -9.52 -6.64
CA ALA A 57 13.76 -8.32 -5.83
C ALA A 57 15.24 -7.91 -5.65
N VAL A 58 15.50 -6.61 -5.63
CA VAL A 58 16.78 -6.06 -5.16
C VAL A 58 16.58 -5.67 -3.70
N VAL A 59 17.46 -6.16 -2.84
CA VAL A 59 17.36 -5.98 -1.39
C VAL A 59 18.68 -5.40 -0.89
N MET A 60 18.59 -4.41 -0.01
CA MET A 60 19.74 -3.79 0.64
C MET A 60 19.55 -3.83 2.15
N HIS A 61 20.56 -4.31 2.87
CA HIS A 61 20.60 -4.24 4.32
C HIS A 61 21.53 -3.10 4.72
N VAL A 62 21.02 -2.17 5.54
CA VAL A 62 21.77 -0.99 5.97
C VAL A 62 21.98 -1.08 7.46
N ALA A 63 23.25 -1.18 7.89
CA ALA A 63 23.59 -1.04 9.29
C ALA A 63 23.51 0.44 9.69
N LEU A 64 22.73 0.73 10.73
CA LEU A 64 22.66 2.06 11.32
C LEU A 64 23.69 2.21 12.43
N LYS A 65 24.03 3.45 12.78
CA LYS A 65 24.83 3.73 13.98
C LYS A 65 24.04 3.30 15.22
N PRO A 66 24.71 2.93 16.33
CA PRO A 66 24.03 2.43 17.53
C PRO A 66 22.99 3.38 18.15
N ASP A 67 23.12 4.68 17.89
CA ASP A 67 22.27 5.77 18.37
C ASP A 67 21.23 6.22 17.34
N ILE A 68 21.15 5.57 16.17
CA ILE A 68 20.19 5.89 15.11
C ILE A 68 19.21 4.73 14.95
N PHE A 69 17.92 5.05 14.99
CA PHE A 69 16.83 4.14 14.74
C PHE A 69 16.10 4.53 13.47
N ALA A 70 15.65 3.54 12.71
CA ALA A 70 14.77 3.76 11.57
C ALA A 70 13.32 3.54 11.98
N GLU A 71 12.45 4.44 11.55
CA GLU A 71 11.00 4.35 11.71
C GLU A 71 10.36 4.30 10.33
N ALA A 72 9.68 3.19 10.03
CA ALA A 72 8.86 3.06 8.83
C ALA A 72 7.41 3.40 9.19
N ASP A 73 6.85 4.37 8.50
CA ASP A 73 5.49 4.88 8.74
C ASP A 73 4.62 4.78 7.49
N ILE A 74 3.33 4.54 7.69
CA ILE A 74 2.32 4.38 6.65
C ILE A 74 1.35 5.57 6.74
N VAL A 75 1.47 6.46 5.77
CA VAL A 75 0.55 7.58 5.57
C VAL A 75 -0.66 7.08 4.79
N ASN A 76 -1.73 6.74 5.53
CA ASN A 76 -2.99 6.26 4.99
C ASN A 76 -4.14 7.22 5.35
N LEU A 77 -4.82 7.76 4.33
CA LEU A 77 -5.98 8.65 4.52
C LEU A 77 -7.26 7.86 4.86
N PHE A 78 -7.28 6.56 4.58
CA PHE A 78 -8.50 5.77 4.62
C PHE A 78 -8.71 5.07 5.95
N THR A 79 -9.97 5.07 6.38
CA THR A 79 -10.49 4.28 7.49
C THR A 79 -11.65 3.43 7.00
N GLN A 80 -12.05 2.42 7.78
CA GLN A 80 -13.25 1.65 7.45
C GLN A 80 -14.50 2.53 7.47
N GLY A 81 -15.31 2.45 6.41
CA GLY A 81 -16.62 3.09 6.38
C GLY A 81 -17.66 2.36 7.22
N ASP A 82 -18.87 2.92 7.23
CA ASP A 82 -20.04 2.37 7.95
C ASP A 82 -20.81 1.31 7.12
N GLY A 83 -20.23 0.87 6.00
CA GLY A 83 -20.79 -0.17 5.15
C GLY A 83 -20.75 -1.57 5.80
N PRO A 84 -21.30 -2.58 5.10
CA PRO A 84 -21.36 -3.94 5.61
C PRO A 84 -19.98 -4.55 5.79
N ASP A 85 -19.88 -5.57 6.63
CA ASP A 85 -18.70 -6.41 6.73
C ASP A 85 -18.56 -7.26 5.46
N LEU A 86 -17.38 -7.20 4.86
CA LEU A 86 -17.01 -7.93 3.66
C LEU A 86 -15.94 -8.96 4.02
N VAL A 87 -16.27 -10.25 3.89
CA VAL A 87 -15.35 -11.35 4.20
C VAL A 87 -15.17 -12.24 2.98
N PHE A 88 -13.91 -12.44 2.60
CA PHE A 88 -13.55 -13.28 1.46
C PHE A 88 -13.26 -14.71 1.92
N PRO A 89 -13.77 -15.74 1.23
CA PRO A 89 -13.53 -17.14 1.60
C PRO A 89 -12.13 -17.63 1.21
N THR A 90 -11.48 -16.97 0.26
CA THR A 90 -10.18 -17.37 -0.29
C THR A 90 -9.22 -16.19 -0.34
N THR A 91 -7.95 -16.44 0.00
CA THR A 91 -6.87 -15.46 -0.16
C THR A 91 -6.50 -15.34 -1.63
N GLY A 92 -6.32 -14.13 -2.14
CA GLY A 92 -5.85 -13.93 -3.52
C GLY A 92 -6.06 -12.52 -4.05
N PHE A 93 -5.55 -12.28 -5.27
CA PHE A 93 -5.67 -11.02 -6.00
C PHE A 93 -6.99 -10.89 -6.76
N SER A 94 -7.92 -11.82 -6.58
CA SER A 94 -9.24 -11.73 -7.16
C SER A 94 -10.29 -12.44 -6.31
N ALA A 95 -11.53 -12.00 -6.44
CA ALA A 95 -12.68 -12.60 -5.78
C ALA A 95 -13.90 -12.60 -6.71
N SER A 96 -14.57 -13.75 -6.81
CA SER A 96 -15.92 -13.86 -7.37
C SER A 96 -16.98 -13.79 -6.26
N THR A 97 -16.68 -14.39 -5.11
CA THR A 97 -17.61 -14.52 -3.98
C THR A 97 -17.13 -13.69 -2.79
N CYS A 98 -18.07 -13.04 -2.10
CA CYS A 98 -17.86 -12.36 -0.84
C CYS A 98 -19.03 -12.65 0.10
N VAL A 99 -18.76 -12.81 1.39
CA VAL A 99 -19.79 -12.83 2.43
C VAL A 99 -20.02 -11.38 2.87
N VAL A 100 -21.22 -10.87 2.62
CA VAL A 100 -21.64 -9.49 2.95
C VAL A 100 -22.62 -9.56 4.13
N ASP A 101 -22.24 -9.04 5.29
CA ASP A 101 -23.01 -9.16 6.55
C ASP A 101 -23.52 -10.59 6.83
N GLY A 102 -22.66 -11.58 6.59
CA GLY A 102 -22.97 -13.00 6.80
C GLY A 102 -23.70 -13.70 5.65
N ALA A 103 -24.10 -12.99 4.59
CA ALA A 103 -24.73 -13.58 3.40
C ALA A 103 -23.75 -13.72 2.24
N GLU A 104 -23.60 -14.92 1.69
CA GLU A 104 -22.78 -15.15 0.50
C GLU A 104 -23.38 -14.47 -0.74
N ARG A 105 -22.55 -13.73 -1.47
CA ARG A 105 -22.93 -12.95 -2.66
C ARG A 105 -21.85 -13.06 -3.74
N ASN A 106 -22.26 -12.91 -5.00
CA ASN A 106 -21.33 -12.54 -6.06
C ASN A 106 -20.87 -11.10 -5.80
N PHE A 107 -19.56 -10.90 -5.64
CA PHE A 107 -19.01 -9.63 -5.20
C PHE A 107 -19.08 -8.55 -6.30
N ALA A 108 -18.88 -8.94 -7.56
CA ALA A 108 -18.98 -8.02 -8.69
C ALA A 108 -20.42 -7.53 -8.92
N GLU A 109 -21.41 -8.42 -8.76
CA GLU A 109 -22.82 -8.05 -8.78
C GLU A 109 -23.16 -7.11 -7.63
N TRP A 110 -22.73 -7.44 -6.41
CA TRP A 110 -22.98 -6.60 -5.23
C TRP A 110 -22.44 -5.18 -5.42
N LEU A 111 -21.19 -5.01 -5.87
CA LEU A 111 -20.60 -3.69 -6.14
C LEU A 111 -21.42 -2.87 -7.14
N ARG A 112 -21.93 -3.51 -8.20
CA ARG A 112 -22.76 -2.88 -9.23
C ARG A 112 -24.13 -2.49 -8.69
N GLU A 113 -24.76 -3.36 -7.92
CA GLU A 113 -26.09 -3.12 -7.31
C GLU A 113 -26.06 -1.98 -6.30
N THR A 114 -24.99 -1.88 -5.50
CA THR A 114 -24.86 -0.83 -4.48
C THR A 114 -24.27 0.47 -5.01
N GLY A 115 -23.77 0.49 -6.26
CA GLY A 115 -23.06 1.65 -6.82
C GLY A 115 -21.79 2.00 -6.04
N ALA A 116 -21.10 0.98 -5.51
CA ALA A 116 -19.91 1.19 -4.71
C ALA A 116 -18.78 1.82 -5.54
N GLY A 117 -18.23 2.95 -5.08
CA GLY A 117 -17.07 3.59 -5.68
C GLY A 117 -15.83 2.72 -5.54
N THR A 118 -15.22 2.36 -6.66
CA THR A 118 -14.02 1.48 -6.70
C THR A 118 -12.71 2.27 -6.62
N GLU A 119 -12.80 3.60 -6.62
CA GLU A 119 -11.73 4.52 -6.24
C GLU A 119 -11.40 4.45 -4.75
N LEU A 120 -12.36 4.05 -3.91
CA LEU A 120 -12.16 3.81 -2.48
C LEU A 120 -11.70 2.36 -2.26
N PRO A 121 -10.62 2.12 -1.50
CA PRO A 121 -10.15 0.76 -1.25
C PRO A 121 -11.10 -0.02 -0.33
N LEU A 122 -10.94 -1.33 -0.31
CA LEU A 122 -11.31 -2.13 0.85
C LEU A 122 -10.30 -1.86 1.97
N VAL A 123 -10.78 -1.68 3.20
CA VAL A 123 -9.95 -1.42 4.38
C VAL A 123 -10.20 -2.51 5.41
N ALA A 124 -9.13 -3.13 5.88
CA ALA A 124 -9.15 -4.07 7.00
C ALA A 124 -8.34 -3.51 8.17
N ASN A 125 -8.81 -3.77 9.39
CA ASN A 125 -8.14 -3.38 10.62
C ASN A 125 -7.23 -4.51 11.13
N TYR A 126 -5.92 -4.28 11.09
CA TYR A 126 -4.88 -5.16 11.60
C TYR A 126 -4.43 -4.62 12.97
N ASN A 127 -5.21 -4.92 14.02
CA ASN A 127 -4.91 -4.55 15.41
C ASN A 127 -4.63 -3.04 15.62
N GLY A 128 -5.36 -2.19 14.91
CA GLY A 128 -5.24 -0.73 14.93
C GLY A 128 -4.68 -0.15 13.63
N ALA A 129 -3.97 -0.94 12.82
CA ALA A 129 -3.46 -0.50 11.53
C ALA A 129 -4.50 -0.70 10.42
N MET A 130 -4.86 0.38 9.72
CA MET A 130 -5.77 0.32 8.57
C MET A 130 -5.00 -0.06 7.31
N ILE A 131 -5.28 -1.24 6.77
CA ILE A 131 -4.60 -1.78 5.59
C ILE A 131 -5.56 -1.81 4.41
N ASN A 132 -5.12 -1.20 3.31
CA ASN A 132 -5.92 -1.05 2.10
C ASN A 132 -5.72 -2.22 1.13
N VAL A 133 -6.77 -2.56 0.41
CA VAL A 133 -6.76 -3.39 -0.79
C VAL A 133 -7.47 -2.61 -1.88
N ALA A 134 -6.70 -2.12 -2.86
CA ALA A 134 -7.24 -1.33 -3.95
C ALA A 134 -7.79 -2.22 -5.08
N PHE A 135 -8.86 -1.75 -5.71
CA PHE A 135 -9.47 -2.42 -6.87
C PHE A 135 -8.61 -2.24 -8.12
N GLN A 136 -8.35 -3.33 -8.83
CA GLN A 136 -7.73 -3.30 -10.15
C GLN A 136 -8.78 -3.25 -11.26
N GLY A 137 -9.86 -4.01 -11.11
CA GLY A 137 -10.94 -4.04 -12.10
C GLY A 137 -12.14 -4.86 -11.64
N VAL A 138 -13.31 -4.43 -12.06
CA VAL A 138 -14.57 -5.16 -11.84
C VAL A 138 -15.02 -5.73 -13.18
N HIS A 139 -15.07 -7.05 -13.27
CA HIS A 139 -15.57 -7.80 -14.42
C HIS A 139 -16.99 -8.31 -14.13
N GLU A 140 -17.55 -9.10 -15.04
CA GLU A 140 -18.93 -9.60 -14.91
C GLU A 140 -19.16 -10.35 -13.58
N ASN A 141 -18.31 -11.34 -13.28
CA ASN A 141 -18.42 -12.24 -12.12
C ASN A 141 -17.12 -12.35 -11.30
N LYS A 142 -16.24 -11.37 -11.43
CA LYS A 142 -14.92 -11.38 -10.80
C LYS A 142 -14.46 -9.96 -10.56
N VAL A 143 -13.86 -9.72 -9.40
CA VAL A 143 -13.16 -8.49 -9.06
C VAL A 143 -11.68 -8.82 -8.92
N ASP A 144 -10.82 -8.05 -9.57
CA ASP A 144 -9.36 -8.13 -9.41
C ASP A 144 -8.87 -6.99 -8.51
N PHE A 145 -7.81 -7.24 -7.76
CA PHE A 145 -7.22 -6.33 -6.78
C PHE A 145 -5.72 -6.13 -7.04
N TYR A 146 -5.17 -4.98 -6.61
CA TYR A 146 -3.73 -4.71 -6.69
C TYR A 146 -2.91 -5.37 -5.56
N ALA A 147 -3.57 -5.70 -4.45
CA ALA A 147 -3.04 -6.47 -3.33
C ALA A 147 -4.00 -7.64 -3.02
N PRO A 148 -3.55 -8.72 -2.37
CA PRO A 148 -4.43 -9.83 -2.09
C PRO A 148 -5.40 -9.50 -0.94
N VAL A 149 -6.66 -9.91 -1.08
CA VAL A 149 -7.52 -10.12 0.09
C VAL A 149 -7.06 -11.36 0.84
N VAL A 150 -7.24 -11.38 2.17
CA VAL A 150 -6.88 -12.49 3.04
C VAL A 150 -8.15 -13.18 3.52
N ALA A 151 -8.22 -14.51 3.37
CA ALA A 151 -9.38 -15.29 3.75
C ALA A 151 -9.78 -15.08 5.21
N GLY A 152 -11.09 -14.92 5.46
CA GLY A 152 -11.65 -14.77 6.80
C GLY A 152 -11.39 -13.41 7.46
N ARG A 153 -10.66 -12.49 6.82
CA ARG A 153 -10.47 -11.13 7.32
C ARG A 153 -11.72 -10.29 7.02
N ILE A 154 -12.08 -9.42 7.97
CA ILE A 154 -13.14 -8.44 7.80
C ILE A 154 -12.59 -7.20 7.10
N TYR A 155 -13.17 -6.89 5.95
CA TYR A 155 -12.97 -5.67 5.21
C TYR A 155 -14.24 -4.82 5.23
N ARG A 156 -14.10 -3.53 4.99
CA ARG A 156 -15.18 -2.62 4.60
C ARG A 156 -14.71 -1.73 3.48
N LEU A 157 -15.61 -1.21 2.65
CA LEU A 157 -15.25 -0.08 1.79
C LEU A 157 -14.80 1.10 2.66
N ALA A 158 -13.79 1.83 2.19
CA ALA A 158 -13.29 2.98 2.93
C ALA A 158 -14.38 4.03 3.15
N ALA A 159 -14.28 4.75 4.26
CA ALA A 159 -15.06 5.97 4.44
C ALA A 159 -14.71 6.98 3.33
N SER A 160 -15.70 7.74 2.87
CA SER A 160 -15.45 8.82 1.91
C SER A 160 -14.53 9.86 2.52
N VAL A 161 -13.53 10.27 1.75
CA VAL A 161 -12.59 11.35 2.12
C VAL A 161 -13.02 12.70 1.52
N GLY A 162 -14.21 12.77 0.92
CA GLY A 162 -14.70 13.96 0.23
C GLY A 162 -13.88 14.27 -1.03
N ASP A 163 -13.43 15.52 -1.18
CA ASP A 163 -12.53 15.92 -2.26
C ASP A 163 -11.12 15.34 -2.04
N TYR A 164 -10.88 14.15 -2.59
CA TYR A 164 -9.66 13.38 -2.35
C TYR A 164 -8.37 14.18 -2.63
N PRO A 165 -8.20 14.90 -3.76
CA PRO A 165 -7.04 15.77 -3.97
C PRO A 165 -6.77 16.75 -2.80
N SER A 166 -7.78 17.47 -2.32
CA SER A 166 -7.61 18.44 -1.23
C SER A 166 -7.39 17.77 0.12
N ALA A 167 -8.10 16.68 0.41
CA ALA A 167 -7.95 15.93 1.66
C ALA A 167 -6.54 15.33 1.76
N TYR A 168 -6.05 14.72 0.68
CA TYR A 168 -4.72 14.12 0.63
C TYR A 168 -3.62 15.17 0.74
N GLY A 169 -3.72 16.28 0.01
CA GLY A 169 -2.76 17.37 0.10
C GLY A 169 -2.71 17.99 1.51
N THR A 170 -3.87 18.21 2.13
CA THR A 170 -3.96 18.73 3.50
C THR A 170 -3.30 17.77 4.50
N TYR A 171 -3.56 16.46 4.37
CA TYR A 171 -2.97 15.45 5.24
C TYR A 171 -1.46 15.33 5.05
N CYS A 172 -0.95 15.38 3.82
CA CYS A 172 0.50 15.38 3.59
C CYS A 172 1.17 16.64 4.16
N ASN A 173 0.55 17.81 4.02
CA ASN A 173 1.08 19.06 4.55
C ASN A 173 1.09 19.09 6.09
N SER A 174 0.08 18.53 6.76
CA SER A 174 0.09 18.48 8.23
C SER A 174 1.21 17.60 8.78
N LEU A 175 1.57 16.53 8.06
CA LEU A 175 2.72 15.70 8.39
C LEU A 175 4.06 16.40 8.12
N HIS A 176 4.12 17.24 7.07
CA HIS A 176 5.28 18.09 6.82
C HIS A 176 5.53 19.05 7.98
N ASP A 177 4.49 19.76 8.43
CA ASP A 177 4.59 20.73 9.52
C ASP A 177 5.02 20.08 10.84
N ALA A 178 4.74 18.79 11.01
CA ALA A 178 5.18 17.98 12.14
C ALA A 178 6.63 17.45 12.03
N GLY A 179 7.37 17.81 10.98
CA GLY A 179 8.78 17.45 10.79
C GLY A 179 9.06 16.37 9.75
N GLY A 180 8.08 15.94 8.94
CA GLY A 180 8.25 14.92 7.89
C GLY A 180 9.08 15.36 6.66
N ALA A 181 9.84 16.45 6.76
CA ALA A 181 10.48 17.12 5.63
C ALA A 181 11.71 16.41 5.04
N THR A 182 12.29 15.46 5.76
CA THR A 182 13.54 14.80 5.37
C THR A 182 13.39 13.30 5.13
N ALA A 183 12.18 12.77 5.22
CA ALA A 183 11.93 11.35 5.09
C ALA A 183 12.13 10.87 3.64
N LEU A 184 12.83 9.75 3.46
CA LEU A 184 12.69 9.00 2.22
C LEU A 184 11.23 8.57 2.12
N SER A 185 10.58 8.81 0.98
CA SER A 185 9.18 8.44 0.80
C SER A 185 8.94 7.72 -0.52
N CYS A 186 7.88 6.93 -0.59
CA CYS A 186 7.36 6.37 -1.83
C CYS A 186 5.84 6.48 -1.82
N ASN A 187 5.28 6.92 -2.95
CA ASN A 187 3.84 7.15 -3.08
C ASN A 187 3.21 6.10 -4.00
N CYS A 188 1.96 5.73 -3.73
CA CYS A 188 1.21 4.88 -4.63
C CYS A 188 0.86 5.61 -5.93
N ILE A 189 0.95 4.91 -7.05
CA ILE A 189 0.42 5.37 -8.35
C ILE A 189 -1.09 5.64 -8.28
N LEU A 190 -1.81 4.93 -7.41
CA LEU A 190 -3.24 5.16 -7.23
C LEU A 190 -3.53 6.47 -6.51
N ASN A 191 -2.67 6.92 -5.58
CA ASN A 191 -2.80 8.27 -5.02
C ASN A 191 -2.50 9.31 -6.07
N TYR A 192 -1.49 9.09 -6.92
CA TYR A 192 -1.20 9.98 -8.03
C TYR A 192 -2.40 10.16 -8.97
N LEU A 193 -3.07 9.07 -9.32
CA LEU A 193 -4.26 9.09 -10.16
C LEU A 193 -5.47 9.72 -9.46
N TYR A 194 -5.85 9.23 -8.28
CA TYR A 194 -7.10 9.63 -7.62
C TYR A 194 -7.01 10.96 -6.87
N ALA A 195 -5.83 11.35 -6.39
CA ALA A 195 -5.59 12.67 -5.83
C ALA A 195 -5.12 13.69 -6.88
N SER A 196 -5.11 13.33 -8.17
CA SER A 196 -4.76 14.21 -9.30
C SER A 196 -3.43 14.95 -9.10
N LEU A 197 -2.36 14.19 -8.79
CA LEU A 197 -1.08 14.76 -8.37
C LEU A 197 -0.21 15.30 -9.52
N GLU A 198 -0.62 15.15 -10.78
CA GLU A 198 0.07 15.75 -11.92
C GLU A 198 0.24 17.27 -11.73
N GLY A 199 1.49 17.74 -11.79
CA GLY A 199 1.85 19.13 -11.52
C GLY A 199 1.63 19.61 -10.07
N ARG A 200 1.37 18.71 -9.10
CA ARG A 200 1.15 19.05 -7.67
C ARG A 200 2.23 18.44 -6.78
N THR A 201 2.35 18.97 -5.56
CA THR A 201 3.26 18.45 -4.53
C THR A 201 2.47 17.76 -3.42
N THR A 202 3.14 16.86 -2.69
CA THR A 202 2.60 16.17 -1.51
C THR A 202 3.32 16.68 -0.25
N GLY A 203 3.24 18.00 -0.04
CA GLY A 203 4.06 18.69 0.96
C GLY A 203 5.55 18.57 0.63
N SER A 204 6.34 18.11 1.60
CA SER A 204 7.77 17.85 1.44
C SER A 204 8.13 16.44 1.00
N PHE A 205 7.15 15.53 0.93
CA PHE A 205 7.46 14.15 0.57
C PHE A 205 8.03 14.11 -0.85
N THR A 206 9.29 13.69 -0.92
CA THR A 206 10.04 13.59 -2.16
C THR A 206 10.43 12.13 -2.35
N GLY A 207 10.08 11.58 -3.50
CA GLY A 207 10.33 10.19 -3.81
C GLY A 207 9.52 9.70 -5.01
N PRO A 208 9.69 8.43 -5.39
CA PRO A 208 9.01 7.90 -6.56
C PRO A 208 7.52 7.66 -6.30
N VAL A 209 6.73 7.80 -7.37
CA VAL A 209 5.38 7.25 -7.46
C VAL A 209 5.48 5.86 -8.08
N THR A 210 4.92 4.84 -7.44
CA THR A 210 5.22 3.42 -7.73
C THR A 210 3.98 2.54 -7.72
N PHE A 211 4.09 1.28 -8.14
CA PHE A 211 2.94 0.37 -8.29
C PHE A 211 2.53 -0.32 -6.98
N GLY A 212 3.20 0.01 -5.88
CA GLY A 212 2.94 -0.53 -4.56
C GLY A 212 4.03 -0.11 -3.60
N GLU A 213 3.66 0.15 -2.36
CA GLU A 213 4.56 0.60 -1.31
C GLU A 213 4.82 -0.58 -0.38
N ILE A 214 5.98 -0.59 0.27
CA ILE A 214 6.32 -1.63 1.23
C ILE A 214 6.70 -0.95 2.53
N ALA A 215 5.91 -1.18 3.57
CA ALA A 215 6.32 -1.01 4.96
C ALA A 215 5.97 -2.31 5.68
N TYR A 216 6.96 -3.19 5.84
CA TYR A 216 6.84 -4.60 6.26
C TYR A 216 6.06 -5.50 5.28
N ILE A 217 4.91 -5.06 4.81
CA ILE A 217 4.00 -5.78 3.92
C ILE A 217 3.74 -4.94 2.65
N LEU A 218 3.12 -5.55 1.64
CA LEU A 218 2.64 -4.79 0.47
C LEU A 218 1.48 -3.88 0.89
N LEU A 219 1.53 -2.63 0.44
CA LEU A 219 0.53 -1.61 0.67
C LEU A 219 0.11 -0.97 -0.67
N ASN A 220 -1.13 -0.49 -0.72
CA ASN A 220 -1.68 0.24 -1.87
C ASN A 220 -2.47 1.46 -1.40
N GLN A 221 -2.57 2.48 -2.27
CA GLN A 221 -3.25 3.74 -1.97
C GLN A 221 -2.75 4.36 -0.66
N THR A 222 -1.44 4.30 -0.42
CA THR A 222 -0.77 4.89 0.72
C THR A 222 0.43 5.72 0.27
N LEU A 223 1.04 6.42 1.22
CA LEU A 223 2.43 6.81 1.10
C LEU A 223 3.17 6.11 2.24
N VAL A 224 4.37 5.64 1.95
CA VAL A 224 5.25 5.08 2.97
C VAL A 224 6.45 5.99 3.12
N ARG A 225 6.89 6.21 4.37
CA ARG A 225 8.07 7.02 4.67
C ARG A 225 9.02 6.33 5.63
N LEU A 226 10.30 6.66 5.49
CA LEU A 226 11.37 6.27 6.40
C LEU A 226 11.93 7.51 7.08
N ASP A 227 11.82 7.57 8.40
CA ASP A 227 12.49 8.56 9.22
C ASP A 227 13.67 7.93 9.97
N LEU A 228 14.74 8.71 10.16
CA LEU A 228 15.88 8.32 10.99
C LEU A 228 15.90 9.18 12.24
N LEU A 229 15.74 8.53 13.39
CA LEU A 229 15.70 9.18 14.69
C LEU A 229 17.02 8.96 15.43
N SER A 230 17.58 10.04 15.97
CA SER A 230 18.71 9.97 16.90
C SER A 230 18.21 9.77 18.33
N GLY A 231 18.60 8.69 19.00
CA GLY A 231 18.31 8.47 20.41
C GLY A 231 19.45 8.95 21.31
N ASN A 232 19.24 10.03 22.08
CA ASN A 232 20.01 10.21 23.32
C ASN A 232 19.44 9.26 24.37
N LEU A 233 19.99 8.05 24.47
CA LEU A 233 19.62 7.05 25.49
C LEU A 233 19.93 7.48 26.95
N ALA A 234 20.39 8.72 27.17
CA ALA A 234 20.80 9.23 28.48
C ALA A 234 19.68 9.83 29.34
N ALA A 235 18.41 9.84 28.90
CA ALA A 235 17.31 10.49 29.65
C ALA A 235 16.23 9.54 30.19
N ALA A 236 16.40 8.21 30.06
CA ALA A 236 15.42 7.22 30.51
C ALA A 236 15.91 6.32 31.65
N ALA A 237 17.03 6.67 32.28
CA ALA A 237 17.55 5.99 33.47
C ALA A 237 17.91 7.04 34.53
N ASP A 238 16.89 7.60 35.17
CA ASP A 238 16.95 8.21 36.51
C ASP A 238 15.58 8.03 37.20
#